data_AF-A0A7C3ZDH1-F1
#
_entry.id   AF-A0A7C3ZDH1-F1
#
_cell.length_a   1.000
_cell.length_b   1.000
_cell.length_c   1.000
_cell.angle_alpha   90.00
_cell.angle_beta   90.00
_cell.angle_gamma   90.00
#
_symmetry.space_group_name_H-M   'P 1'
#
loop_
_entity.id
_entity.type
_entity.pdbx_description
1 polymer ?
#
loop_
_entity_poly.entity_id
_entity_poly.type
_entity_poly.pdbx_seq_one_letter_code
_entity_poly.pdbx_strand_id
1 'polypeptide(L)'
;MNDGPDLNIGDIKKEELLDKDFQYNIAGFNERFIAYLIDTLPFVFLNYYTLTFAIKNNYIIYSDPITSKWKWGWILLFIIYETIFTSGGRVTLGKKIMGIRVVSRNGENLSILKSFLRVMGYFISSLTINLGYIIALFNKKRISLHDFIASSMVIRTREKSSFAQGFILVLSWGLMAFFIANWANRTLLQVTPSERKQINEARRTLAKLAKLEEIHYRKYGFYTNDIKRLAEITGNIKAVRYELANNLADGSLEIASDGKNFIITAKAKNWRKTQVEISNLPTQQ
;
A
#
# COMPACT_ATOMS: atom_id res chain seq x y z
N MET A 1 -59.10 -24.12 16.57
CA MET A 1 -58.04 -23.16 16.98
C MET A 1 -57.21 -22.92 15.75
N ASN A 2 -57.40 -21.76 15.11
CA ASN A 2 -56.71 -21.40 13.89
C ASN A 2 -55.54 -20.54 14.34
N ASP A 3 -54.37 -21.17 14.52
CA ASP A 3 -53.14 -20.48 14.87
C ASP A 3 -52.74 -19.64 13.65
N GLY A 4 -53.11 -18.36 13.69
CA GLY A 4 -52.67 -17.37 12.72
C GLY A 4 -51.15 -17.29 12.73
N PRO A 5 -50.52 -16.88 11.61
CA PRO A 5 -49.08 -16.80 11.54
C PRO A 5 -48.58 -15.85 12.62
N ASP A 6 -47.69 -16.34 13.49
CA ASP A 6 -46.98 -15.56 14.50
C ASP A 6 -46.14 -14.50 13.80
N LEU A 7 -46.77 -13.37 13.46
CA LEU A 7 -46.12 -12.21 12.86
C LEU A 7 -45.20 -11.59 13.90
N ASN A 8 -43.94 -12.01 13.89
CA ASN A 8 -42.91 -11.49 14.76
C ASN A 8 -42.68 -10.00 14.43
N ILE A 9 -42.76 -9.14 15.43
CA ILE A 9 -42.50 -7.70 15.33
C ILE A 9 -41.11 -7.42 14.71
N GLY A 10 -40.16 -8.34 14.89
CA GLY A 10 -38.84 -8.29 14.27
C GLY A 10 -38.85 -8.45 12.74
N ASP A 11 -39.80 -9.21 12.20
CA ASP A 11 -39.93 -9.45 10.76
C ASP A 11 -40.71 -8.32 10.09
N ILE A 12 -41.72 -7.75 10.75
CA ILE A 12 -42.42 -6.54 10.31
C ILE A 12 -41.43 -5.36 10.19
N LYS A 13 -40.57 -5.16 11.19
CA LYS A 13 -39.53 -4.11 11.12
C LYS A 13 -38.50 -4.37 10.03
N LYS A 14 -38.16 -5.64 9.74
CA LYS A 14 -37.25 -5.98 8.65
C LYS A 14 -37.87 -5.73 7.28
N GLU A 15 -39.14 -6.07 7.09
CA GLU A 15 -39.89 -5.80 5.86
C GLU A 15 -40.04 -4.29 5.63
N GLU A 16 -40.37 -3.52 6.66
CA GLU A 16 -40.49 -2.06 6.58
C GLU A 16 -39.14 -1.35 6.33
N LEU A 17 -38.04 -1.89 6.86
CA LEU A 17 -36.68 -1.45 6.55
C LEU A 17 -36.25 -1.86 5.14
N LEU A 18 -36.65 -3.03 4.66
CA LEU A 18 -36.40 -3.49 3.29
C LEU A 18 -37.17 -2.64 2.27
N ASP A 19 -38.42 -2.27 2.55
CA ASP A 19 -39.23 -1.42 1.67
C ASP A 19 -38.70 0.03 1.60
N LYS A 20 -38.20 0.57 2.72
CA LYS A 20 -37.50 1.87 2.72
C LYS A 20 -36.20 1.85 1.93
N ASP A 21 -35.44 0.74 1.98
CA ASP A 21 -34.24 0.56 1.14
C ASP A 21 -34.59 0.57 -0.37
N PHE A 22 -35.80 0.14 -0.75
CA PHE A 22 -36.29 0.13 -2.13
C PHE A 22 -36.76 1.51 -2.65
N GLN A 23 -37.17 2.43 -1.77
CA GLN A 23 -37.59 3.77 -2.18
C GLN A 23 -36.40 4.65 -2.62
N TYR A 24 -35.19 4.35 -2.14
CA TYR A 24 -34.00 5.13 -2.46
C TYR A 24 -33.17 4.47 -3.57
N ASN A 25 -32.92 5.22 -4.65
CA ASN A 25 -31.97 4.82 -5.68
C ASN A 25 -30.53 4.78 -5.10
N ILE A 26 -30.06 3.58 -4.74
CA ILE A 26 -28.73 3.37 -4.14
C ILE A 26 -27.62 3.71 -5.15
N ALA A 27 -26.66 4.54 -4.73
CA ALA A 27 -25.50 4.88 -5.55
C ALA A 27 -24.57 3.67 -5.70
N GLY A 28 -24.11 3.42 -6.92
CA GLY A 28 -23.17 2.35 -7.25
C GLY A 28 -21.75 2.64 -6.76
N PHE A 29 -20.90 1.62 -6.82
CA PHE A 29 -19.50 1.69 -6.43
C PHE A 29 -18.72 2.80 -7.15
N ASN A 30 -18.81 2.84 -8.48
CA ASN A 30 -18.06 3.77 -9.33
C ASN A 30 -18.35 5.24 -8.97
N GLU A 31 -19.61 5.55 -8.67
CA GLU A 31 -20.03 6.89 -8.31
C GLU A 31 -19.43 7.34 -6.97
N ARG A 32 -19.36 6.40 -6.01
CA ARG A 32 -18.72 6.62 -4.70
C ARG A 32 -17.21 6.78 -4.86
N PHE A 33 -16.57 5.97 -5.70
CA PHE A 33 -15.13 6.04 -5.95
C PHE A 33 -14.72 7.36 -6.59
N ILE A 34 -15.41 7.79 -7.65
CA ILE A 34 -15.12 9.08 -8.29
C ILE A 34 -15.40 10.24 -7.34
N ALA A 35 -16.49 10.21 -6.56
CA ALA A 35 -16.74 11.23 -5.54
C ALA A 35 -15.60 11.32 -4.52
N TYR A 36 -15.11 10.17 -4.04
CA TYR A 36 -13.96 10.10 -3.13
C TYR A 36 -12.68 10.65 -3.77
N LEU A 37 -12.40 10.36 -5.05
CA LEU A 37 -11.25 10.94 -5.76
C LEU A 37 -11.35 12.46 -5.89
N ILE A 38 -12.53 13.00 -6.22
CA ILE A 38 -12.74 14.45 -6.31
C ILE A 38 -12.51 15.11 -4.95
N ASP A 39 -12.95 14.48 -3.85
CA ASP A 39 -12.75 15.00 -2.50
C ASP A 39 -11.29 14.87 -2.03
N THR A 40 -10.56 13.82 -2.41
CA THR A 40 -9.20 13.55 -1.91
C THR A 40 -8.07 14.19 -2.70
N LEU A 41 -8.18 14.27 -4.04
CA LEU A 41 -7.11 14.79 -4.90
C LEU A 41 -6.65 16.20 -4.52
N PRO A 42 -7.55 17.16 -4.19
CA PRO A 42 -7.14 18.49 -3.73
C PRO A 42 -6.29 18.43 -2.45
N PHE A 43 -6.65 17.57 -1.50
CA PHE A 43 -5.89 17.42 -0.25
C PHE A 43 -4.49 16.82 -0.50
N VAL A 44 -4.39 15.82 -1.38
CA VAL A 44 -3.11 15.22 -1.76
C VAL A 44 -2.23 16.24 -2.49
N PHE A 45 -2.81 16.98 -3.44
CA PHE A 45 -2.10 18.00 -4.18
C PHE A 45 -1.61 19.13 -3.27
N LEU A 46 -2.48 19.65 -2.41
CA LEU A 46 -2.13 20.71 -1.45
C LEU A 46 -1.10 20.22 -0.42
N ASN A 47 -1.21 18.99 0.06
CA ASN A 47 -0.19 18.41 0.94
C ASN A 47 1.19 18.42 0.28
N TYR A 48 1.29 17.92 -0.95
CA TYR A 48 2.55 17.88 -1.70
C TYR A 48 3.07 19.29 -1.98
N TYR A 49 2.22 20.17 -2.52
CA TYR A 49 2.58 21.53 -2.88
C TYR A 49 3.06 22.33 -1.66
N THR A 50 2.30 22.34 -0.57
CA THR A 50 2.67 23.08 0.65
C THR A 50 3.93 22.52 1.30
N LEU A 51 4.14 21.20 1.29
CA LEU A 51 5.35 20.58 1.82
C LEU A 51 6.59 20.98 1.02
N THR A 52 6.53 20.83 -0.31
CA THR A 52 7.65 21.18 -1.20
C THR A 52 7.95 22.68 -1.13
N PHE A 53 6.91 23.52 -1.08
CA PHE A 53 7.07 24.97 -0.90
C PHE A 53 7.73 25.30 0.44
N ALA A 54 7.31 24.67 1.53
CA ALA A 54 7.88 24.91 2.86
C ALA A 54 9.36 24.50 2.94
N ILE A 55 9.73 23.37 2.31
CA ILE A 55 11.12 22.91 2.24
C ILE A 55 11.95 23.85 1.35
N LYS A 56 11.45 24.24 0.18
CA LYS A 56 12.17 25.11 -0.77
C LYS A 56 12.50 26.49 -0.18
N ASN A 57 11.61 27.03 0.66
CA ASN A 57 11.80 28.32 1.32
C ASN A 57 12.47 28.21 2.69
N ASN A 58 13.03 27.04 3.04
CA ASN A 58 13.71 26.78 4.32
C ASN A 58 12.85 27.01 5.58
N TYR A 59 11.52 26.98 5.47
CA TYR A 59 10.64 26.97 6.64
C TYR A 59 10.69 25.65 7.40
N ILE A 60 10.98 24.56 6.69
CA ILE A 60 11.05 23.20 7.23
C ILE A 60 12.32 22.53 6.74
N ILE A 61 13.09 21.96 7.67
CA ILE A 61 14.24 21.11 7.37
C ILE A 61 13.72 19.73 6.94
N TYR A 62 14.19 19.23 5.80
CA TYR A 62 13.85 17.89 5.33
C TYR A 62 14.37 16.84 6.32
N SER A 63 13.44 16.21 7.04
CA SER A 63 13.71 15.08 7.91
C SER A 63 12.51 14.13 7.92
N ASP A 64 12.79 12.83 8.02
CA ASP A 64 11.76 11.78 8.05
C ASP A 64 10.66 12.02 9.11
N PRO A 65 10.97 12.39 10.38
CA PRO A 65 9.92 12.62 11.37
C PRO A 65 9.08 13.86 11.07
N ILE A 66 9.67 14.96 10.58
CA ILE A 66 8.93 16.20 10.33
C ILE A 66 8.01 16.04 9.11
N THR A 67 8.53 15.47 8.02
CA THR A 67 7.72 15.20 6.81
C THR A 67 6.57 14.25 7.09
N SER A 68 6.78 13.25 7.96
CA SER A 68 5.71 12.34 8.40
C SER A 68 4.63 13.06 9.22
N LYS A 69 5.03 13.90 10.20
CA LYS A 69 4.08 14.72 10.98
C LYS A 69 3.23 15.63 10.08
N TRP A 70 3.85 16.24 9.06
CA TRP A 70 3.14 17.08 8.09
C TRP A 70 2.05 16.31 7.34
N LYS A 71 2.37 15.12 6.84
CA LYS A 71 1.41 14.23 6.16
C LYS A 71 0.25 13.86 7.09
N TRP A 72 0.54 13.49 8.33
CA TRP A 72 -0.48 13.18 9.33
C TRP A 72 -1.40 14.37 9.63
N GLY A 73 -0.88 15.60 9.66
CA GLY A 73 -1.69 16.82 9.81
C GLY A 73 -2.70 17.01 8.69
N TRP A 74 -2.29 16.81 7.43
CA TRP A 74 -3.19 16.88 6.28
C TRP A 74 -4.23 15.75 6.25
N ILE A 75 -3.84 14.54 6.67
CA ILE A 75 -4.76 13.42 6.84
C ILE A 75 -5.82 13.76 7.90
N LEU A 76 -5.43 14.33 9.03
CA LEU A 76 -6.35 14.77 10.08
C LEU A 76 -7.31 15.85 9.57
N LEU A 77 -6.81 16.81 8.80
CA LEU A 77 -7.64 17.84 8.17
C LEU A 77 -8.69 17.23 7.22
N PHE A 78 -8.30 16.24 6.42
CA PHE A 78 -9.23 15.50 5.56
C PHE A 78 -10.29 14.75 6.38
N ILE A 79 -9.91 14.11 7.49
CA ILE A 79 -10.85 13.43 8.40
C ILE A 79 -11.90 14.41 8.94
N ILE A 80 -11.45 15.59 9.39
CA ILE A 80 -12.33 16.63 9.92
C ILE A 80 -13.28 17.13 8.82
N TYR A 81 -12.76 17.42 7.63
CA TYR A 81 -13.56 17.81 6.46
C TYR A 81 -14.66 16.79 6.17
N GLU A 82 -14.29 15.53 5.97
CA GLU A 82 -15.22 14.47 5.59
C GLU A 82 -16.27 14.22 6.68
N THR A 83 -15.88 14.30 7.97
CA THR A 83 -16.78 14.13 9.11
C THR A 83 -17.82 15.25 9.18
N ILE A 84 -17.39 16.51 9.07
CA ILE A 84 -18.29 17.68 9.17
C ILE A 84 -19.24 17.71 7.98
N PHE A 85 -18.72 17.55 6.76
CA PHE A 85 -19.51 17.64 5.54
C PHE A 85 -20.38 16.41 5.25
N THR A 86 -20.21 15.31 6.01
CA THR A 86 -21.13 14.16 5.96
C THR A 86 -22.17 14.20 7.09
N SER A 87 -21.93 15.01 8.14
CA SER A 87 -22.86 15.15 9.26
C SER A 87 -24.02 16.10 8.98
N GLY A 88 -25.18 15.82 9.59
CA GLY A 88 -26.31 16.76 9.62
C GLY A 88 -26.93 17.06 8.25
N GLY A 89 -26.85 16.14 7.29
CA GLY A 89 -27.44 16.28 5.94
C GLY A 89 -26.61 17.10 4.95
N ARG A 90 -25.42 17.56 5.38
CA ARG A 90 -24.43 18.18 4.51
C ARG A 90 -23.90 17.17 3.50
N VAL A 91 -23.27 17.68 2.44
CA VAL A 91 -22.66 16.86 1.38
C VAL A 91 -21.30 17.45 1.04
N THR A 92 -20.30 16.57 0.88
CA THR A 92 -18.94 16.95 0.43
C THR A 92 -18.97 17.42 -1.02
N LEU A 93 -17.92 18.10 -1.47
CA LEU A 93 -17.89 18.69 -2.81
C LEU A 93 -18.00 17.63 -3.90
N GLY A 94 -17.21 16.56 -3.80
CA GLY A 94 -17.22 15.42 -4.72
C GLY A 94 -18.54 14.69 -4.73
N LYS A 95 -19.13 14.43 -3.57
CA LYS A 95 -20.47 13.82 -3.48
C LYS A 95 -21.56 14.72 -4.07
N LYS A 96 -21.46 16.04 -3.87
CA LYS A 96 -22.39 17.02 -4.45
C LYS A 96 -22.31 17.05 -5.98
N ILE A 97 -21.09 17.08 -6.54
CA ILE A 97 -20.85 17.01 -7.98
C ILE A 97 -21.40 15.71 -8.56
N MET A 98 -21.15 14.60 -7.87
CA MET A 98 -21.64 13.28 -8.27
C MET A 98 -23.13 13.06 -7.97
N GLY A 99 -23.85 14.04 -7.41
CA GLY A 99 -25.28 13.91 -7.13
C GLY A 99 -25.59 12.74 -6.19
N ILE A 100 -24.75 12.52 -5.18
CA ILE A 100 -24.92 11.46 -4.17
C ILE A 100 -24.89 12.06 -2.76
N ARG A 101 -25.58 11.43 -1.81
CA ARG A 101 -25.62 11.83 -0.40
C ARG A 101 -25.53 10.60 0.49
N VAL A 102 -24.90 10.77 1.65
CA VAL A 102 -24.89 9.76 2.71
C VAL A 102 -26.07 9.97 3.65
N VAL A 103 -26.80 8.90 3.94
CA VAL A 103 -27.90 8.88 4.91
C VAL A 103 -27.76 7.68 5.83
N SER A 104 -28.41 7.74 7.00
CA SER A 104 -28.55 6.60 7.90
C SER A 104 -29.39 5.51 7.22
N ARG A 105 -29.29 4.25 7.66
CA ARG A 105 -30.19 3.19 7.17
C ARG A 105 -31.67 3.48 7.37
N ASN A 106 -32.00 4.34 8.35
CA ASN A 106 -33.36 4.77 8.61
C ASN A 106 -33.81 5.93 7.70
N GLY A 107 -32.98 6.37 6.75
CA GLY A 107 -33.23 7.55 5.89
C GLY A 107 -32.89 8.90 6.54
N GLU A 108 -32.60 8.92 7.84
CA GLU A 108 -32.26 10.13 8.59
C GLU A 108 -30.84 10.66 8.28
N ASN A 109 -30.60 11.92 8.64
CA ASN A 109 -29.28 12.53 8.59
C ASN A 109 -28.28 11.80 9.51
N LEU A 110 -27.03 11.69 9.05
CA LEU A 110 -25.98 11.06 9.84
C LEU A 110 -25.55 11.97 11.01
N SER A 111 -25.39 11.39 12.20
CA SER A 111 -24.79 12.07 13.34
C SER A 111 -23.29 12.27 13.12
N ILE A 112 -22.69 13.23 13.84
CA ILE A 112 -21.24 13.50 13.78
C ILE A 112 -20.43 12.25 14.15
N LEU A 113 -20.84 11.52 15.19
CA LEU A 113 -20.15 10.30 15.62
C LEU A 113 -20.20 9.20 14.55
N LYS A 114 -21.37 8.96 13.95
CA LYS A 114 -21.51 7.98 12.85
C LYS A 114 -20.68 8.39 11.62
N SER A 115 -20.64 9.70 11.33
CA SER A 115 -19.81 10.24 10.24
C SER A 115 -18.32 10.02 10.51
N PHE A 116 -17.86 10.25 11.74
CA PHE A 116 -16.47 10.01 12.14
C PHE A 116 -16.10 8.52 12.05
N LEU A 117 -16.95 7.63 12.57
CA LEU A 117 -16.74 6.18 12.49
C LEU A 117 -16.68 5.69 11.04
N ARG A 118 -17.50 6.26 10.15
CA ARG A 118 -17.43 5.99 8.71
C ARG A 118 -16.06 6.35 8.15
N VAL A 119 -15.53 7.51 8.52
CA VAL A 119 -14.22 7.97 8.07
C VAL A 119 -13.10 7.06 8.58
N MET A 120 -13.14 6.67 9.85
CA MET A 120 -12.21 5.68 10.41
C MET A 120 -12.30 4.34 9.69
N GLY A 121 -13.51 3.94 9.29
CA GLY A 121 -13.74 2.77 8.45
C GLY A 121 -13.01 2.81 7.10
N TYR A 122 -12.81 4.00 6.49
CA TYR A 122 -11.98 4.12 5.29
C TYR A 122 -10.51 3.78 5.54
N PHE A 123 -9.94 4.15 6.70
CA PHE A 123 -8.56 3.82 7.05
C PHE A 123 -8.36 2.33 7.31
N ILE A 124 -9.32 1.69 8.00
CA ILE A 124 -9.29 0.23 8.19
C ILE A 124 -9.41 -0.48 6.83
N SER A 125 -10.27 0.05 5.95
CA SER A 125 -10.43 -0.48 4.60
C SER A 125 -9.19 -0.29 3.74
N SER A 126 -8.46 0.82 3.88
CA SER A 126 -7.23 1.07 3.10
C SER A 126 -6.05 0.24 3.58
N LEU A 127 -5.97 -0.05 4.89
CA LEU A 127 -4.96 -0.94 5.49
C LEU A 127 -5.10 -2.39 5.00
N THR A 128 -6.31 -2.81 4.66
CA THR A 128 -6.61 -4.15 4.14
C THR A 128 -6.56 -4.19 2.60
N ILE A 129 -5.63 -3.49 1.94
CA ILE A 129 -5.49 -3.49 0.45
C ILE A 129 -6.78 -3.01 -0.24
N ASN A 130 -7.53 -2.07 0.37
CA ASN A 130 -8.86 -1.68 -0.12
C ASN A 130 -9.87 -2.85 -0.20
N LEU A 131 -9.69 -3.95 0.54
CA LEU A 131 -10.62 -5.09 0.55
C LEU A 131 -12.05 -4.69 0.95
N GLY A 132 -12.23 -3.67 1.79
CA GLY A 132 -13.58 -3.17 2.13
C GLY A 132 -14.33 -2.53 0.95
N TYR A 133 -13.63 -2.16 -0.13
CA TYR A 133 -14.22 -1.79 -1.43
C TYR A 133 -14.53 -3.02 -2.27
N ILE A 134 -13.71 -4.08 -2.19
CA ILE A 134 -13.94 -5.36 -2.87
C ILE A 134 -15.19 -6.07 -2.31
N ILE A 135 -15.43 -6.02 -1.00
CA ILE A 135 -16.66 -6.57 -0.38
C ILE A 135 -17.92 -5.89 -0.95
N ALA A 136 -17.86 -4.60 -1.29
CA ALA A 136 -18.97 -3.88 -1.90
C ALA A 136 -19.28 -4.34 -3.33
N LEU A 137 -18.32 -4.96 -4.04
CA LEU A 137 -18.51 -5.54 -5.37
C LEU A 137 -19.26 -6.88 -5.31
N PHE A 138 -19.09 -7.66 -4.24
CA PHE A 138 -19.71 -8.99 -4.08
C PHE A 138 -21.03 -8.97 -3.28
N ASN A 139 -21.36 -7.87 -2.59
CA ASN A 139 -22.60 -7.78 -1.83
C ASN A 139 -23.74 -7.19 -2.67
N LYS A 140 -24.87 -7.92 -2.81
CA LYS A 140 -26.08 -7.48 -3.54
C LYS A 140 -26.62 -6.13 -3.05
N LYS A 141 -26.39 -5.78 -1.78
CA LYS A 141 -26.82 -4.50 -1.19
C LYS A 141 -25.84 -3.34 -1.46
N ARG A 142 -24.70 -3.59 -2.11
CA ARG A 142 -23.62 -2.61 -2.38
C ARG A 142 -23.19 -1.84 -1.12
N ILE A 143 -23.14 -2.53 0.02
CA ILE A 143 -22.73 -1.98 1.32
C ILE A 143 -21.23 -2.24 1.47
N SER A 144 -20.44 -1.18 1.60
CA SER A 144 -19.01 -1.27 1.91
C SER A 144 -18.78 -1.54 3.40
N LEU A 145 -17.57 -1.96 3.77
CA LEU A 145 -17.21 -2.22 5.17
C LEU A 145 -17.45 -0.99 6.07
N HIS A 146 -17.08 0.20 5.58
CA HIS A 146 -17.28 1.46 6.31
C HIS A 146 -18.75 1.87 6.39
N ASP A 147 -19.56 1.57 5.37
CA ASP A 147 -21.01 1.78 5.38
C ASP A 147 -21.69 0.85 6.40
N PHE A 148 -21.20 -0.38 6.56
CA PHE A 148 -21.66 -1.32 7.57
C PHE A 148 -21.34 -0.84 8.99
N ILE A 149 -20.09 -0.46 9.25
CA ILE A 149 -19.65 0.05 10.57
C ILE A 149 -20.46 1.29 10.98
N ALA A 150 -20.69 2.21 10.06
CA ALA A 150 -21.42 3.44 10.34
C ALA A 150 -22.95 3.30 10.27
N SER A 151 -23.47 2.11 9.94
CA SER A 151 -24.90 1.88 9.64
C SER A 151 -25.48 2.95 8.71
N SER A 152 -24.75 3.22 7.62
CA SER A 152 -25.07 4.27 6.64
C SER A 152 -25.20 3.68 5.24
N MET A 153 -25.87 4.43 4.36
CA MET A 153 -26.00 4.11 2.94
C MET A 153 -25.80 5.37 2.10
N VAL A 154 -25.53 5.18 0.81
CA VAL A 154 -25.33 6.28 -0.13
C VAL A 154 -26.42 6.23 -1.19
N ILE A 155 -27.18 7.31 -1.27
CA ILE A 155 -28.32 7.46 -2.17
C ILE A 155 -27.99 8.45 -3.28
N ARG A 156 -28.59 8.28 -4.46
CA ARG A 156 -28.55 9.25 -5.54
C ARG A 156 -29.57 10.36 -5.25
N THR A 157 -29.14 11.60 -5.41
CA THR A 157 -29.99 12.79 -5.27
C THR A 157 -30.44 13.35 -6.62
N ARG A 158 -29.83 12.89 -7.71
CA ARG A 158 -30.15 13.29 -9.09
C ARG A 158 -30.06 12.09 -10.03
N GLU A 159 -30.94 12.06 -11.02
CA GLU A 159 -30.82 11.13 -12.14
C GLU A 159 -29.68 11.56 -13.06
N LYS A 160 -28.92 10.60 -13.56
CA LYS A 160 -27.80 10.82 -14.48
C LYS A 160 -28.14 10.20 -15.82
N SER A 161 -27.83 10.89 -16.90
CA SER A 161 -27.96 10.35 -18.25
C SER A 161 -27.17 9.04 -18.40
N SER A 162 -27.67 8.13 -19.25
CA SER A 162 -27.02 6.84 -19.52
C SER A 162 -25.57 7.01 -19.99
N PHE A 163 -25.30 8.06 -20.77
CA PHE A 163 -23.95 8.42 -21.19
C PHE A 163 -23.03 8.78 -20.02
N ALA A 164 -23.48 9.64 -19.10
CA ALA A 164 -22.69 10.03 -17.93
C ALA A 164 -22.38 8.81 -17.04
N GLN A 165 -23.33 7.89 -16.87
CA GLN A 165 -23.11 6.65 -16.13
C GLN A 165 -22.05 5.76 -16.80
N GLY A 166 -22.12 5.60 -18.12
CA GLY A 166 -21.12 4.86 -18.90
C GLY A 166 -19.73 5.48 -18.79
N PHE A 167 -19.62 6.80 -18.91
CA PHE A 167 -18.37 7.52 -18.75
C PHE A 167 -17.78 7.36 -17.33
N ILE A 168 -18.59 7.52 -16.29
CA ILE A 168 -18.18 7.31 -14.89
C ILE A 168 -17.66 5.89 -14.68
N LEU A 169 -18.30 4.89 -15.29
CA LEU A 169 -17.87 3.51 -15.21
C LEU A 169 -16.50 3.32 -15.85
N VAL A 170 -16.31 3.73 -17.10
CA VAL A 170 -15.04 3.58 -17.82
C VAL A 170 -13.92 4.33 -17.09
N LEU A 171 -14.17 5.57 -16.68
CA LEU A 171 -13.20 6.38 -15.96
C LEU A 171 -12.81 5.75 -14.61
N SER A 172 -13.79 5.27 -13.85
CA SER A 172 -13.56 4.61 -12.56
C SER A 172 -12.67 3.38 -12.71
N TRP A 173 -12.99 2.49 -13.66
CA TRP A 173 -12.20 1.27 -13.89
C TRP A 173 -10.81 1.56 -14.43
N GLY A 174 -10.67 2.53 -15.35
CA GLY A 174 -9.37 2.96 -15.87
C GLY A 174 -8.45 3.51 -14.76
N LEU A 175 -8.97 4.40 -13.92
CA LEU A 175 -8.23 4.95 -12.78
C LEU A 175 -7.89 3.87 -11.75
N MET A 176 -8.81 2.95 -11.47
CA MET A 176 -8.57 1.86 -10.54
C MET A 176 -7.46 0.92 -11.04
N ALA A 177 -7.48 0.54 -12.32
CA ALA A 177 -6.41 -0.25 -12.94
C ALA A 177 -5.06 0.48 -12.87
N PHE A 178 -5.04 1.79 -13.13
CA PHE A 178 -3.84 2.62 -12.99
C PHE A 178 -3.29 2.61 -11.56
N PHE A 179 -4.13 2.83 -10.55
CA PHE A 179 -3.69 2.81 -9.14
C PHE A 179 -3.23 1.42 -8.70
N ILE A 180 -3.92 0.35 -9.11
CA ILE A 180 -3.51 -1.03 -8.80
C ILE A 180 -2.17 -1.35 -9.45
N ALA A 181 -1.96 -0.98 -10.72
CA ALA A 181 -0.69 -1.19 -11.40
C ALA A 181 0.45 -0.40 -10.72
N ASN A 182 0.20 0.86 -10.34
CA ASN A 182 1.17 1.68 -9.62
C ASN A 182 1.52 1.08 -8.26
N TRP A 183 0.51 0.68 -7.49
CA TRP A 183 0.67 0.02 -6.21
C TRP A 183 1.42 -1.31 -6.34
N ALA A 184 1.03 -2.18 -7.27
CA ALA A 184 1.70 -3.46 -7.53
C ALA A 184 3.17 -3.25 -7.93
N ASN A 185 3.46 -2.24 -8.76
CA ASN A 185 4.82 -1.90 -9.11
C ASN A 185 5.64 -1.44 -7.89
N ARG A 186 5.05 -0.60 -7.03
CA ARG A 186 5.71 -0.07 -5.83
C ARG A 186 5.87 -1.10 -4.71
N THR A 187 4.90 -2.00 -4.55
CA THR A 187 4.84 -2.92 -3.41
C THR A 187 5.32 -4.32 -3.74
N LEU A 188 4.96 -4.86 -4.91
CA LEU A 188 5.32 -6.22 -5.31
C LEU A 188 6.59 -6.26 -6.17
N LEU A 189 6.78 -5.31 -7.09
CA LEU A 189 7.90 -5.37 -8.04
C LEU A 189 9.18 -4.73 -7.49
N GLN A 190 9.09 -3.68 -6.68
CA GLN A 190 10.26 -3.03 -6.07
C GLN A 190 10.83 -3.85 -4.89
N VAL A 191 12.16 -3.81 -4.73
CA VAL A 191 12.90 -4.50 -3.66
C VAL A 191 12.58 -3.85 -2.32
N THR A 192 12.07 -4.63 -1.36
CA THR A 192 11.70 -4.09 -0.04
C THR A 192 12.93 -3.60 0.76
N PRO A 193 12.77 -2.70 1.74
CA PRO A 193 13.91 -2.22 2.54
C PRO A 193 14.69 -3.34 3.24
N SER A 194 14.01 -4.40 3.69
CA SER A 194 14.62 -5.58 4.29
C SER A 194 15.41 -6.41 3.28
N GLU A 195 14.89 -6.61 2.07
CA GLU A 195 15.63 -7.26 0.98
C GLU A 195 16.87 -6.46 0.60
N ARG A 196 16.77 -5.13 0.52
CA ARG A 196 17.91 -4.25 0.23
C ARG A 196 19.01 -4.40 1.29
N LYS A 197 18.63 -4.54 2.57
CA LYS A 197 19.57 -4.79 3.66
C LYS A 197 20.30 -6.13 3.46
N GLN A 198 19.58 -7.21 3.17
CA GLN A 198 20.17 -8.54 2.94
C GLN A 198 21.10 -8.56 1.71
N ILE A 199 20.74 -7.89 0.63
CA ILE A 199 21.59 -7.74 -0.55
C ILE A 199 22.88 -6.96 -0.19
N ASN A 200 22.76 -5.89 0.60
CA ASN A 200 23.91 -5.12 1.05
C ASN A 200 24.83 -5.93 2.00
N GLU A 201 24.26 -6.75 2.88
CA GLU A 201 25.02 -7.66 3.75
C GLU A 201 25.77 -8.72 2.93
N ALA A 202 25.11 -9.33 1.94
CA ALA A 202 25.75 -10.26 1.01
C ALA A 202 26.91 -9.59 0.25
N ARG A 203 26.70 -8.39 -0.28
CA ARG A 203 27.77 -7.58 -0.94
C ARG A 203 28.93 -7.28 0.00
N ARG A 204 28.67 -6.94 1.27
CA ARG A 204 29.73 -6.71 2.27
C ARG A 204 30.53 -7.97 2.54
N THR A 205 29.88 -9.13 2.62
CA THR A 205 30.58 -10.42 2.79
C THR A 205 31.43 -10.75 1.57
N LEU A 206 30.94 -10.53 0.35
CA LEU A 206 31.75 -10.67 -0.86
C LEU A 206 32.94 -9.70 -0.87
N ALA A 207 32.76 -8.46 -0.41
CA ALA A 207 33.84 -7.47 -0.35
C ALA A 207 34.94 -7.88 0.64
N LYS A 208 34.58 -8.54 1.74
CA LYS A 208 35.56 -9.14 2.66
C LYS A 208 36.32 -10.29 1.99
N LEU A 209 35.65 -11.16 1.23
CA LEU A 209 36.31 -12.23 0.48
C LEU A 209 37.26 -11.67 -0.59
N ALA A 210 36.84 -10.64 -1.33
CA ALA A 210 37.70 -9.95 -2.29
C ALA A 210 38.96 -9.38 -1.63
N LYS A 211 38.83 -8.84 -0.41
CA LYS A 211 40.00 -8.40 0.36
C LYS A 211 40.90 -9.56 0.80
N LEU A 212 40.35 -10.73 1.08
CA LEU A 212 41.15 -11.93 1.36
C LEU A 212 41.88 -12.43 0.11
N GLU A 213 41.24 -12.34 -1.06
CA GLU A 213 41.89 -12.62 -2.35
C GLU A 213 43.08 -11.68 -2.58
N GLU A 214 42.94 -10.38 -2.31
CA GLU A 214 44.06 -9.43 -2.40
C GLU A 214 45.20 -9.77 -1.43
N ILE A 215 44.88 -10.18 -0.20
CA ILE A 215 45.89 -10.60 0.79
C ILE A 215 46.58 -11.89 0.33
N HIS A 216 45.82 -12.85 -0.21
CA HIS A 216 46.35 -14.09 -0.76
C HIS A 216 47.31 -13.79 -1.91
N TYR A 217 46.92 -12.93 -2.85
CA TYR A 217 47.77 -12.51 -3.97
C TYR A 217 49.07 -11.87 -3.49
N ARG A 218 49.02 -10.97 -2.49
CA ARG A 218 50.24 -10.37 -1.92
C ARG A 218 51.18 -11.39 -1.28
N LYS A 219 50.65 -12.50 -0.75
CA LYS A 219 51.44 -13.52 -0.05
C LYS A 219 51.98 -14.61 -0.98
N TYR A 220 51.19 -15.03 -1.96
CA TYR A 220 51.49 -16.19 -2.81
C TYR A 220 51.69 -15.85 -4.29
N GLY A 221 51.38 -14.62 -4.72
CA GLY A 221 51.55 -14.15 -6.09
C GLY A 221 50.43 -14.53 -7.08
N PHE A 222 49.34 -15.14 -6.60
CA PHE A 222 48.19 -15.51 -7.43
C PHE A 222 46.87 -15.47 -6.63
N TYR A 223 45.75 -15.35 -7.33
CA TYR A 223 44.39 -15.47 -6.79
C TYR A 223 43.91 -16.93 -6.77
N THR A 224 43.06 -17.29 -5.82
CA THR A 224 42.65 -18.70 -5.60
C THR A 224 41.18 -18.93 -5.97
N ASN A 225 40.80 -20.17 -6.24
CA ASN A 225 39.41 -20.60 -6.35
C ASN A 225 38.92 -21.34 -5.10
N ASP A 226 39.85 -21.68 -4.19
CA ASP A 226 39.55 -22.41 -2.97
C ASP A 226 39.29 -21.48 -1.78
N ILE A 227 38.02 -21.44 -1.36
CA ILE A 227 37.57 -20.71 -0.17
C ILE A 227 38.27 -21.16 1.12
N LYS A 228 38.74 -22.41 1.21
CA LYS A 228 39.43 -22.90 2.42
C LYS A 228 40.75 -22.18 2.62
N ARG A 229 41.52 -21.95 1.54
CA ARG A 229 42.77 -21.19 1.58
C ARG A 229 42.54 -19.75 2.03
N LEU A 230 41.47 -19.11 1.54
CA LEU A 230 41.08 -17.77 1.99
C LEU A 230 40.69 -17.76 3.47
N ALA A 231 39.93 -18.76 3.92
CA ALA A 231 39.51 -18.87 5.31
C ALA A 231 40.69 -19.14 6.25
N GLU A 232 41.69 -19.92 5.82
CA GLU A 232 42.92 -20.19 6.58
C GLU A 232 43.73 -18.92 6.85
N ILE A 233 43.77 -17.96 5.91
CA ILE A 233 44.44 -16.66 6.09
C ILE A 233 43.87 -15.89 7.28
N THR A 234 42.58 -16.05 7.57
CA THR A 234 41.93 -15.36 8.69
C THR A 234 42.30 -15.90 10.07
N GLY A 235 42.86 -17.12 10.15
CA GLY A 235 43.08 -17.84 11.40
C GLY A 235 41.80 -18.32 12.11
N ASN A 236 40.60 -18.01 11.59
CA ASN A 236 39.31 -18.41 12.17
C ASN A 236 38.32 -18.87 11.09
N ILE A 237 38.50 -20.11 10.64
CA ILE A 237 37.67 -20.73 9.61
C ILE A 237 36.18 -20.81 10.02
N LYS A 238 35.91 -21.01 11.32
CA LYS A 238 34.54 -21.10 11.85
C LYS A 238 33.79 -19.78 11.69
N ALA A 239 34.44 -18.64 11.95
CA ALA A 239 33.84 -17.32 11.79
C ALA A 239 33.50 -17.02 10.32
N VAL A 240 34.41 -17.35 9.39
CA VAL A 240 34.17 -17.18 7.95
C VAL A 240 32.98 -18.03 7.50
N ARG A 241 32.95 -19.32 7.89
CA ARG A 241 31.84 -20.22 7.57
C ARG A 241 30.51 -19.70 8.10
N TYR A 242 30.49 -19.19 9.34
CA TYR A 242 29.30 -18.62 9.95
C TYR A 242 28.81 -17.38 9.18
N GLU A 243 29.71 -16.47 8.81
CA GLU A 243 29.35 -15.27 8.06
C GLU A 243 28.77 -15.61 6.68
N LEU A 244 29.37 -16.55 5.96
CA LEU A 244 28.87 -17.01 4.66
C LEU A 244 27.46 -17.62 4.77
N ALA A 245 27.25 -18.52 5.74
CA ALA A 245 25.96 -19.17 5.95
C ALA A 245 24.86 -18.19 6.42
N ASN A 246 25.24 -17.13 7.12
CA ASN A 246 24.28 -16.15 7.62
C ASN A 246 23.82 -15.20 6.51
N ASN A 247 24.73 -14.78 5.62
CA ASN A 247 24.48 -13.67 4.69
C ASN A 247 24.21 -14.12 3.23
N LEU A 248 24.64 -15.33 2.85
CA LEU A 248 24.48 -15.87 1.50
C LEU A 248 23.45 -17.00 1.48
N ALA A 249 22.92 -17.30 0.30
CA ALA A 249 22.09 -18.48 0.08
C ALA A 249 22.95 -19.76 0.07
N ASP A 250 22.40 -20.85 0.61
CA ASP A 250 23.11 -22.13 0.71
C ASP A 250 23.57 -22.62 -0.66
N GLY A 251 24.85 -23.01 -0.76
CA GLY A 251 25.46 -23.53 -1.98
C GLY A 251 25.56 -22.53 -3.14
N SER A 252 25.32 -21.23 -2.91
CA SER A 252 25.31 -20.23 -3.98
C SER A 252 26.65 -19.55 -4.26
N LEU A 253 27.66 -19.78 -3.42
CA LEU A 253 28.97 -19.12 -3.54
C LEU A 253 29.82 -19.81 -4.60
N GLU A 254 30.26 -19.03 -5.58
CA GLU A 254 31.17 -19.43 -6.65
C GLU A 254 32.36 -18.47 -6.68
N ILE A 255 33.57 -19.03 -6.71
CA ILE A 255 34.82 -18.28 -6.83
C ILE A 255 35.53 -18.80 -8.07
N ALA A 256 35.67 -17.94 -9.07
CA ALA A 256 36.41 -18.22 -10.29
C ALA A 256 37.68 -17.37 -10.29
N SER A 257 38.83 -17.99 -10.58
CA SER A 257 40.10 -17.29 -10.71
C SER A 257 40.98 -17.93 -11.78
N ASP A 258 41.69 -17.09 -12.54
CA ASP A 258 42.73 -17.46 -13.50
C ASP A 258 44.16 -17.23 -12.94
N GLY A 259 44.27 -16.90 -11.65
CA GLY A 259 45.51 -16.54 -10.97
C GLY A 259 45.88 -15.05 -11.03
N LYS A 260 45.38 -14.29 -12.02
CA LYS A 260 45.59 -12.83 -12.17
C LYS A 260 44.33 -12.00 -11.92
N ASN A 261 43.18 -12.61 -12.11
CA ASN A 261 41.85 -12.06 -11.95
C ASN A 261 41.01 -13.01 -11.08
N PHE A 262 39.99 -12.45 -10.46
CA PHE A 262 38.98 -13.21 -9.75
C PHE A 262 37.58 -12.64 -9.99
N ILE A 263 36.60 -13.54 -9.92
CA ILE A 263 35.17 -13.22 -9.88
C ILE A 263 34.58 -14.03 -8.72
N ILE A 264 33.95 -13.32 -7.78
CA ILE A 264 33.22 -13.92 -6.68
C ILE A 264 31.75 -13.62 -6.88
N THR A 265 30.96 -14.66 -7.07
CA THR A 265 29.51 -14.58 -7.29
C THR A 265 28.78 -15.32 -6.17
N ALA A 266 27.70 -14.75 -5.67
CA ALA A 266 26.81 -15.42 -4.74
C ALA A 266 25.37 -14.94 -4.88
N LYS A 267 24.42 -15.65 -4.27
CA LYS A 267 23.04 -15.17 -4.15
C LYS A 267 22.80 -14.68 -2.72
N ALA A 268 22.19 -13.51 -2.59
CA ALA A 268 21.76 -12.99 -1.29
C ALA A 268 20.68 -13.90 -0.68
N LYS A 269 20.55 -13.89 0.65
CA LYS A 269 19.59 -14.72 1.39
C LYS A 269 18.11 -14.29 1.22
N ASN A 270 17.85 -13.24 0.44
CA ASN A 270 16.50 -12.75 0.20
C ASN A 270 15.64 -13.74 -0.60
N TRP A 271 14.31 -13.58 -0.52
CA TRP A 271 13.35 -14.48 -1.18
C TRP A 271 13.52 -14.51 -2.71
N ARG A 272 14.01 -13.41 -3.32
CA ARG A 272 14.32 -13.33 -4.76
C ARG A 272 15.66 -13.97 -5.15
N LYS A 273 16.47 -14.41 -4.18
CA LYS A 273 17.82 -14.96 -4.39
C LYS A 273 18.66 -14.09 -5.34
N THR A 274 18.68 -12.79 -5.07
CA THR A 274 19.33 -11.80 -5.93
C THR A 274 20.82 -12.08 -6.04
N GLN A 275 21.32 -12.20 -7.26
CA GLN A 275 22.74 -12.41 -7.53
C GLN A 275 23.55 -11.14 -7.21
N VAL A 276 24.67 -11.34 -6.51
CA VAL A 276 25.66 -10.33 -6.18
C VAL A 276 27.01 -10.82 -6.69
N GLU A 277 27.79 -9.90 -7.24
CA GLU A 277 29.08 -10.20 -7.87
C GLU A 277 30.09 -9.12 -7.47
N ILE A 278 31.33 -9.55 -7.22
CA ILE A 278 32.50 -8.68 -7.07
C ILE A 278 33.66 -9.31 -7.85
N SER A 279 34.31 -8.51 -8.68
CA SER A 279 35.48 -8.91 -9.46
C SER A 279 36.55 -7.82 -9.44
N ASN A 280 37.79 -8.19 -9.75
CA ASN A 280 38.87 -7.24 -9.98
C ASN A 280 39.06 -6.89 -11.47
N LEU A 281 38.13 -7.35 -12.33
CA LEU A 281 38.11 -7.00 -13.75
C LEU A 281 37.68 -5.54 -13.92
N PRO A 282 38.26 -4.80 -14.89
CA PRO A 282 37.78 -3.47 -15.21
C PRO A 282 36.32 -3.55 -15.66
N THR A 283 35.43 -2.87 -14.94
CA THR A 283 34.01 -2.75 -15.29
C THR A 283 33.91 -2.28 -16.74
N GLN A 284 33.42 -3.13 -17.65
CA GLN A 284 33.06 -2.68 -18.99
C GLN A 284 31.90 -1.69 -18.83
N GLN A 285 32.16 -0.42 -19.16
CA GLN A 285 31.15 0.64 -19.17
C GLN A 285 30.13 0.42 -20.30
#